data_AF-A0A5N6URV7-F1
#
_entry.id   AF-A0A5N6URV7-F1
#
_cell.length_a   1.000
_cell.length_b   1.000
_cell.length_c   1.000
_cell.angle_alpha   90.00
_cell.angle_beta   90.00
_cell.angle_gamma   90.00
#
_symmetry.space_group_name_H-M   'P 1'
#
loop_
_entity.id
_entity.type
_entity.pdbx_description
1 polymer ?
#
loop_
_entity_poly.entity_id
_entity_poly.type
_entity_poly.pdbx_seq_one_letter_code
_entity_poly.pdbx_strand_id
1 'polypeptide(L)'
;MESQPPERREPFWSHFSNLVRRMKPLPHGSPASTSVTPFDKDPFTTGVINLHGCTCIIIITEKGLYNSHFWDGPSFSQSTIPIHGPKIFEHDVLRPIKHGLRFCTSDDTILEGPPACNQYIKDEDEPLAFIFSPKERSSDVMKYPAQIVKITHALWDILPSADVRVVGYVDVGRADPVLRNSDFIDPDVGDIGQLEGKVVADYQPRVRLQDGRVGSAVDVWIGDMEERVLRKEWVSEEFFGLGD
;
A
#
# COMPACT_ATOMS: atom_id res chain seq x y z
N MET A 1 44.31 -2.91 0.61
CA MET A 1 42.87 -2.67 0.41
C MET A 1 42.16 -3.84 1.05
N GLU A 2 41.84 -3.72 2.33
CA GLU A 2 41.07 -4.76 3.02
C GLU A 2 39.63 -4.68 2.53
N SER A 3 39.15 -5.75 1.89
CA SER A 3 37.75 -5.94 1.54
C SER A 3 36.96 -6.01 2.84
N GLN A 4 36.02 -5.07 3.04
CA GLN A 4 35.06 -5.18 4.13
C GLN A 4 34.36 -6.55 4.07
N PRO A 5 34.19 -7.24 5.21
CA PRO A 5 33.45 -8.49 5.24
C PRO A 5 32.02 -8.23 4.75
N PRO A 6 31.41 -9.16 3.99
CA PRO A 6 30.05 -8.99 3.51
C PRO A 6 29.12 -8.83 4.73
N GLU A 7 28.37 -7.73 4.76
CA GLU A 7 27.31 -7.53 5.74
C GLU A 7 26.45 -8.80 5.80
N ARG A 8 26.36 -9.41 6.98
CA ARG A 8 25.43 -10.52 7.20
C ARG A 8 24.02 -9.97 6.98
N ARG A 9 23.44 -10.25 5.81
CA ARG A 9 22.04 -9.98 5.52
C ARG A 9 21.20 -10.68 6.58
N GLU A 10 20.44 -9.92 7.34
CA GLU A 10 19.39 -10.45 8.20
C GLU A 10 18.45 -11.34 7.35
N PRO A 11 17.99 -12.51 7.85
CA PRO A 11 17.01 -13.31 7.13
C PRO A 11 15.79 -12.45 6.76
N PHE A 12 15.30 -12.56 5.52
CA PHE A 12 14.14 -11.79 5.04
C PHE A 12 13.00 -11.76 6.05
N TRP A 13 12.66 -12.91 6.61
CA TRP A 13 11.58 -13.08 7.57
C TRP A 13 11.77 -12.24 8.84
N SER A 14 13.00 -12.13 9.35
CA SER A 14 13.31 -11.29 10.51
C SER A 14 13.22 -9.81 10.14
N HIS A 15 13.76 -9.42 8.99
CA HIS A 15 13.68 -8.05 8.48
C HIS A 15 12.23 -7.59 8.26
N PHE A 16 11.44 -8.37 7.50
CA PHE A 16 10.04 -8.07 7.21
C PHE A 16 9.19 -8.08 8.49
N SER A 17 9.46 -8.99 9.42
CA SER A 17 8.82 -8.97 10.74
C SER A 17 9.07 -7.67 11.50
N ASN A 18 10.31 -7.19 11.49
CA ASN A 18 10.67 -5.90 12.11
C ASN A 18 9.95 -4.73 11.43
N LEU A 19 9.84 -4.75 10.10
CA LEU A 19 9.08 -3.75 9.34
C LEU A 19 7.60 -3.75 9.75
N VAL A 20 6.97 -4.93 9.81
CA VAL A 20 5.56 -5.06 10.21
C VAL A 20 5.33 -4.55 11.64
N ARG A 21 6.23 -4.86 12.58
CA ARG A 21 6.11 -4.41 13.99
C ARG A 21 6.15 -2.90 14.15
N ARG A 22 6.98 -2.20 13.38
CA ARG A 22 7.10 -0.73 13.45
C ARG A 22 6.15 0.01 12.51
N MET A 23 5.45 -0.72 11.65
CA MET A 23 4.54 -0.15 10.68
C MET A 23 3.38 0.57 11.39
N LYS A 24 3.03 1.75 10.91
CA LYS A 24 1.73 2.36 11.18
C LYS A 24 0.72 1.79 10.17
N PRO A 25 -0.12 0.81 10.55
CA PRO A 25 -1.05 0.20 9.60
C PRO A 25 -2.09 1.20 9.13
N LEU A 26 -2.57 1.04 7.90
CA LEU A 26 -3.77 1.73 7.45
C LEU A 26 -4.95 1.33 8.35
N PRO A 27 -5.80 2.29 8.79
CA PRO A 27 -6.99 1.96 9.59
C PRO A 27 -7.85 0.90 8.91
N HIS A 28 -8.37 -0.04 9.69
CA HIS A 28 -9.31 -1.07 9.22
C HIS A 28 -10.69 -0.87 9.88
N GLY A 29 -11.75 -1.40 9.26
CA GLY A 29 -13.12 -1.33 9.80
C GLY A 29 -14.17 -0.69 8.90
N SER A 30 -13.79 -0.11 7.76
CA SER A 30 -14.69 0.36 6.71
C SER A 30 -14.50 -0.45 5.42
N PRO A 31 -15.49 -0.50 4.51
CA PRO A 31 -15.35 -1.17 3.21
C PRO A 31 -14.17 -0.66 2.39
N ALA A 32 -13.76 0.59 2.66
CA ALA A 32 -12.61 1.23 2.08
C ALA A 32 -11.91 2.13 3.11
N SER A 33 -10.58 2.09 3.10
CA SER A 33 -9.70 2.99 3.85
C SER A 33 -8.64 3.53 2.92
N THR A 34 -8.25 4.80 3.10
CA THR A 34 -7.16 5.42 2.34
C THR A 34 -6.33 6.34 3.23
N SER A 35 -5.06 6.53 2.89
CA SER A 35 -4.19 7.53 3.52
C SER A 35 -3.23 8.11 2.51
N VAL A 36 -2.82 9.35 2.76
CA VAL A 36 -1.68 9.97 2.09
C VAL A 36 -0.63 10.28 3.13
N THR A 37 0.63 10.01 2.82
CA THR A 37 1.78 10.33 3.66
C THR A 37 2.82 11.04 2.81
N PRO A 38 2.97 12.37 2.97
CA PRO A 38 4.06 13.11 2.34
C PRO A 38 5.42 12.57 2.78
N PHE A 39 6.40 12.62 1.88
CA PHE A 39 7.78 12.37 2.24
C PHE A 39 8.39 13.62 2.88
N ASP A 40 9.03 13.44 4.02
CA ASP A 40 9.67 14.51 4.78
C ASP A 40 11.05 14.04 5.27
N LYS A 41 11.60 14.72 6.28
CA LYS A 41 12.91 14.46 6.88
C LYS A 41 12.94 13.23 7.78
N ASP A 42 11.78 12.76 8.23
CA ASP A 42 11.66 11.64 9.15
C ASP A 42 11.32 10.34 8.40
N PRO A 43 11.97 9.21 8.74
CA PRO A 43 11.61 7.91 8.17
C PRO A 43 10.25 7.46 8.70
N PHE A 44 9.55 6.67 7.90
CA PHE A 44 8.32 6.02 8.34
C PHE A 44 8.13 4.67 7.66
N THR A 45 7.36 3.81 8.33
CA THR A 45 6.88 2.55 7.76
C THR A 45 5.36 2.54 7.83
N THR A 46 4.69 2.32 6.70
CA THR A 46 3.24 2.19 6.62
C THR A 46 2.87 1.05 5.69
N GLY A 47 1.60 0.72 5.57
CA GLY A 47 1.16 -0.38 4.73
C GLY A 47 -0.20 -0.91 5.12
N VAL A 48 -0.53 -2.07 4.57
CA VAL A 48 -1.80 -2.74 4.80
C VAL A 48 -1.54 -4.09 5.42
N ILE A 49 -2.21 -4.35 6.53
CA ILE A 49 -2.31 -5.67 7.14
C ILE A 49 -3.65 -6.31 6.78
N ASN A 50 -3.70 -7.63 6.94
CA ASN A 50 -4.93 -8.40 6.84
C ASN A 50 -5.59 -8.35 5.45
N LEU A 51 -4.79 -8.47 4.39
CA LEU A 51 -5.25 -8.65 3.02
C LEU A 51 -5.83 -10.06 2.81
N HIS A 52 -6.98 -10.35 3.40
CA HIS A 52 -7.66 -11.66 3.34
C HIS A 52 -8.64 -11.68 2.17
N GLY A 53 -8.10 -11.73 0.96
CA GLY A 53 -8.85 -11.50 -0.27
C GLY A 53 -9.05 -10.02 -0.61
N CYS A 54 -8.72 -9.09 0.29
CA CYS A 54 -8.85 -7.66 0.03
C CYS A 54 -7.91 -7.16 -1.09
N THR A 55 -8.25 -6.04 -1.72
CA THR A 55 -7.36 -5.36 -2.67
C THR A 55 -6.84 -4.09 -2.07
N CYS A 56 -5.57 -3.77 -2.32
CA CYS A 56 -4.90 -2.59 -1.81
C CYS A 56 -4.20 -1.87 -2.97
N ILE A 57 -4.15 -0.54 -2.92
CA ILE A 57 -3.43 0.27 -3.90
C ILE A 57 -2.37 1.08 -3.18
N ILE A 58 -1.13 1.01 -3.65
CA ILE A 58 -0.06 1.92 -3.22
C ILE A 58 0.37 2.75 -4.42
N ILE A 59 0.39 4.07 -4.28
CA ILE A 59 0.91 4.98 -5.29
C ILE A 59 2.08 5.74 -4.68
N ILE A 60 3.22 5.77 -5.36
CA ILE A 60 4.46 6.37 -4.90
C ILE A 60 4.90 7.42 -5.92
N THR A 61 5.28 8.60 -5.41
CA THR A 61 5.95 9.68 -6.16
C THR A 61 7.20 10.10 -5.41
N GLU A 62 7.95 11.07 -5.93
CA GLU A 62 9.03 11.71 -5.17
C GLU A 62 8.55 12.52 -3.95
N LYS A 63 7.27 12.91 -3.93
CA LYS A 63 6.70 13.80 -2.90
C LYS A 63 5.97 13.06 -1.79
N GLY A 64 5.57 11.82 -2.03
CA GLY A 64 4.78 11.09 -1.05
C GLY A 64 4.21 9.77 -1.55
N LEU A 65 3.45 9.16 -0.65
CA LEU A 65 2.81 7.87 -0.83
C LEU A 65 1.31 7.98 -0.56
N TYR A 66 0.50 7.42 -1.43
CA TYR A 66 -0.91 7.11 -1.19
C TYR A 66 -1.06 5.60 -0.95
N ASN A 67 -1.86 5.21 0.04
CA ASN A 67 -2.17 3.82 0.32
C ASN A 67 -3.68 3.64 0.46
N SER A 68 -4.21 2.51 0.04
CA SER A 68 -5.61 2.14 0.23
C SER A 68 -5.78 0.67 0.60
N HIS A 69 -6.93 0.38 1.22
CA HIS A 69 -7.39 -0.97 1.52
C HIS A 69 -8.89 -1.06 1.21
N PHE A 70 -9.25 -1.99 0.33
CA PHE A 70 -10.63 -2.23 -0.11
C PHE A 70 -11.05 -3.67 0.23
N TRP A 71 -12.16 -3.80 0.94
CA TRP A 71 -12.64 -5.08 1.45
C TRP A 71 -13.15 -6.00 0.34
N ASP A 72 -12.77 -7.28 0.41
CA ASP A 72 -13.22 -8.32 -0.53
C ASP A 72 -14.74 -8.47 -0.54
N GLY A 73 -15.31 -8.87 0.61
CA GLY A 73 -16.71 -9.30 0.75
C GLY A 73 -17.70 -8.42 -0.02
N PRO A 74 -17.96 -7.18 0.42
CA PRO A 74 -18.92 -6.31 -0.25
C PRO A 74 -18.44 -5.84 -1.64
N SER A 75 -17.16 -5.49 -1.78
CA SER A 75 -16.68 -4.73 -2.93
C SER A 75 -16.31 -5.61 -4.13
N PHE A 76 -15.77 -6.81 -3.90
CA PHE A 76 -15.23 -7.69 -4.94
C PHE A 76 -16.05 -8.97 -5.10
N SER A 77 -16.09 -9.82 -4.08
CA SER A 77 -16.76 -11.12 -4.18
C SER A 77 -18.28 -11.00 -4.31
N GLN A 78 -18.93 -10.09 -3.58
CA GLN A 78 -20.38 -9.87 -3.67
C GLN A 78 -20.80 -8.92 -4.81
N SER A 79 -19.89 -8.14 -5.41
CA SER A 79 -20.24 -7.25 -6.53
C SER A 79 -20.55 -7.99 -7.83
N THR A 80 -20.27 -9.29 -7.88
CA THR A 80 -20.68 -10.19 -8.97
C THR A 80 -22.12 -10.70 -8.82
N ILE A 81 -22.75 -10.50 -7.66
CA ILE A 81 -24.14 -10.88 -7.40
C ILE A 81 -25.07 -9.79 -7.96
N PRO A 82 -25.97 -10.10 -8.92
CA PRO A 82 -26.78 -9.10 -9.63
C PRO A 82 -27.66 -8.22 -8.74
N ILE A 83 -28.01 -8.69 -7.55
CA ILE A 83 -28.91 -8.03 -6.59
C ILE A 83 -28.18 -6.92 -5.80
N HIS A 84 -26.88 -7.10 -5.53
CA HIS A 84 -26.05 -6.14 -4.80
C HIS A 84 -25.25 -5.23 -5.75
N GLY A 85 -24.91 -5.75 -6.93
CA GLY A 85 -24.67 -4.99 -8.15
C GLY A 85 -23.32 -4.25 -8.25
N PRO A 86 -22.97 -3.80 -9.48
CA PRO A 86 -21.76 -3.02 -9.78
C PRO A 86 -21.65 -1.70 -9.02
N LYS A 87 -22.73 -1.26 -8.36
CA LYS A 87 -22.78 -0.02 -7.57
C LYS A 87 -21.92 -0.09 -6.32
N ILE A 88 -21.80 -1.26 -5.67
CA ILE A 88 -20.98 -1.39 -4.46
C ILE A 88 -19.50 -1.26 -4.82
N PHE A 89 -19.03 -1.96 -5.85
CA PHE A 89 -17.65 -1.81 -6.33
C PHE A 89 -17.33 -0.39 -6.77
N GLU A 90 -18.25 0.25 -7.52
CA GLU A 90 -18.10 1.64 -7.91
C GLU A 90 -17.98 2.56 -6.68
N HIS A 91 -18.86 2.37 -5.69
CA HIS A 91 -18.93 3.21 -4.49
C HIS A 91 -17.75 2.98 -3.53
N ASP A 92 -17.34 1.73 -3.34
CA ASP A 92 -16.36 1.35 -2.32
C ASP A 92 -14.94 1.33 -2.87
N VAL A 93 -14.74 1.25 -4.19
CA VAL A 93 -13.40 1.15 -4.79
C VAL A 93 -13.12 2.29 -5.76
N LEU A 94 -13.94 2.44 -6.80
CA LEU A 94 -13.64 3.38 -7.89
C LEU A 94 -13.84 4.84 -7.47
N ARG A 95 -14.91 5.13 -6.74
CA ARG A 95 -15.20 6.47 -6.22
C ARG A 95 -14.12 6.95 -5.24
N PRO A 96 -13.65 6.16 -4.25
CA PRO A 96 -12.57 6.60 -3.37
C PRO A 96 -11.29 6.96 -4.11
N ILE A 97 -10.94 6.21 -5.16
CA ILE A 97 -9.80 6.53 -6.02
C ILE A 97 -9.99 7.89 -6.70
N LYS A 98 -11.15 8.11 -7.32
CA LYS A 98 -11.42 9.31 -8.15
C LYS A 98 -11.77 10.57 -7.35
N HIS A 99 -12.44 10.41 -6.21
CA HIS A 99 -13.15 11.48 -5.52
C HIS A 99 -12.93 11.50 -4.00
N GLY A 100 -12.22 10.51 -3.45
CA GLY A 100 -12.00 10.37 -2.01
C GLY A 100 -13.14 9.65 -1.30
N LEU A 101 -12.91 9.32 -0.03
CA LEU A 101 -13.86 8.58 0.79
C LEU A 101 -15.00 9.50 1.24
N ARG A 102 -16.23 9.00 1.17
CA ARG A 102 -17.41 9.64 1.75
C ARG A 102 -18.26 8.60 2.43
N PHE A 103 -18.70 8.89 3.64
CA PHE A 103 -19.53 8.01 4.44
C PHE A 103 -20.88 8.68 4.67
N CYS A 104 -21.96 7.92 4.49
CA CYS A 104 -23.27 8.33 4.96
C CYS A 104 -23.44 7.77 6.38
N THR A 105 -23.64 8.65 7.35
CA THR A 105 -23.96 8.24 8.73
C THR A 105 -25.42 7.80 8.84
N SER A 106 -25.77 7.18 9.97
CA SER A 106 -27.12 6.67 10.24
C SER A 106 -28.21 7.75 10.30
N ASP A 107 -27.82 9.02 10.39
CA ASP A 107 -28.70 10.20 10.37
C ASP A 107 -28.68 10.93 9.00
N ASP A 108 -28.24 10.24 7.94
CA ASP A 108 -28.11 10.74 6.57
C ASP A 108 -27.12 11.90 6.39
N THR A 109 -26.23 12.14 7.36
CA THR A 109 -25.13 13.11 7.21
C THR A 109 -24.00 12.55 6.35
N ILE A 110 -23.45 13.35 5.45
CA ILE A 110 -22.27 12.96 4.65
C ILE A 110 -21.02 13.42 5.41
N LEU A 111 -20.21 12.46 5.87
CA LEU A 111 -18.87 12.69 6.39
C LEU A 111 -17.85 12.50 5.26
N GLU A 112 -17.08 13.55 4.97
CA GLU A 112 -15.91 13.44 4.10
C GLU A 112 -14.81 12.68 4.85
N GLY A 113 -14.34 11.59 4.24
CA GLY A 113 -13.18 10.83 4.68
C GLY A 113 -11.89 11.38 4.06
N PRO A 114 -10.81 10.58 4.10
CA PRO A 114 -9.57 10.95 3.46
C PRO A 114 -9.74 11.21 1.95
N PRO A 115 -8.98 12.15 1.38
CA PRO A 115 -9.18 12.64 0.03
C PRO A 115 -8.77 11.63 -1.05
N ALA A 116 -9.16 11.92 -2.30
CA ALA A 116 -8.71 11.21 -3.48
C ALA A 116 -7.17 11.26 -3.62
N CYS A 117 -6.58 10.26 -4.27
CA CYS A 117 -5.13 10.24 -4.43
C CYS A 117 -4.60 11.45 -5.21
N ASN A 118 -5.33 11.92 -6.22
CA ASN A 118 -4.91 13.03 -7.10
C ASN A 118 -4.91 14.42 -6.42
N GLN A 119 -5.43 14.53 -5.18
CA GLN A 119 -5.32 15.79 -4.43
C GLN A 119 -3.88 16.05 -3.97
N TYR A 120 -3.14 14.98 -3.65
CA TYR A 120 -1.75 15.07 -3.17
C TYR A 120 -0.73 14.53 -4.16
N ILE A 121 -1.04 13.42 -4.82
CA ILE A 121 -0.21 12.82 -5.87
C ILE A 121 -0.59 13.48 -7.19
N LYS A 122 0.37 14.11 -7.88
CA LYS A 122 0.10 14.73 -9.18
C LYS A 122 0.61 13.87 -10.32
N ASP A 123 0.04 14.08 -11.50
CA ASP A 123 0.40 13.31 -12.70
C ASP A 123 1.82 13.66 -13.17
N GLU A 124 2.22 14.91 -13.00
CA GLU A 124 3.57 15.40 -13.28
C GLU A 124 4.65 14.83 -12.34
N ASP A 125 4.27 14.16 -11.25
CA ASP A 125 5.20 13.58 -10.28
C ASP A 125 5.64 12.14 -10.66
N GLU A 126 5.38 11.71 -11.90
CA GLU A 126 5.66 10.37 -12.44
C GLU A 126 5.22 9.22 -11.50
N PRO A 127 3.92 9.14 -11.15
CA PRO A 127 3.43 8.20 -10.15
C PRO A 127 3.65 6.73 -10.55
N LEU A 128 4.18 5.96 -9.61
CA LEU A 128 4.27 4.50 -9.69
C LEU A 128 3.13 3.89 -8.85
N ALA A 129 2.19 3.21 -9.50
CA ALA A 129 1.02 2.64 -8.85
C ALA A 129 1.09 1.11 -8.81
N PHE A 130 0.79 0.52 -7.65
CA PHE A 130 0.75 -0.91 -7.44
C PHE A 130 -0.65 -1.32 -6.98
N ILE A 131 -1.24 -2.30 -7.66
CA ILE A 131 -2.49 -2.94 -7.28
C ILE A 131 -2.14 -4.30 -6.69
N PHE A 132 -2.23 -4.42 -5.36
CA PHE A 132 -2.06 -5.68 -4.65
C PHE A 132 -3.42 -6.37 -4.53
N SER A 133 -3.58 -7.52 -5.18
CA SER A 133 -4.85 -8.25 -5.22
C SER A 133 -4.61 -9.75 -5.07
N PRO A 134 -5.55 -10.51 -4.51
CA PRO A 134 -5.36 -11.94 -4.33
C PRO A 134 -5.25 -12.67 -5.67
N LYS A 135 -4.40 -13.70 -5.69
CA LYS A 135 -4.30 -14.71 -6.74
C LYS A 135 -4.63 -16.09 -6.20
N GLU A 136 -4.84 -17.05 -7.10
CA GLU A 136 -4.96 -18.44 -6.73
C GLU A 136 -3.63 -18.96 -6.14
N ARG A 137 -3.69 -19.82 -5.12
CA ARG A 137 -2.49 -20.30 -4.43
C ARG A 137 -1.50 -21.05 -5.33
N SER A 138 -2.01 -21.72 -6.35
CA SER A 138 -1.24 -22.61 -7.23
C SER A 138 -1.06 -22.06 -8.65
N SER A 139 -1.40 -20.80 -8.91
CA SER A 139 -1.28 -20.19 -10.23
C SER A 139 -1.05 -18.68 -10.11
N ASP A 140 -0.61 -18.03 -11.18
CA ASP A 140 -0.53 -16.56 -11.25
C ASP A 140 -1.87 -15.92 -11.69
N VAL A 141 -2.97 -16.68 -11.66
CA VAL A 141 -4.30 -16.18 -12.01
C VAL A 141 -4.83 -15.33 -10.86
N MET A 142 -5.08 -14.06 -11.14
CA MET A 142 -5.71 -13.12 -10.21
C MET A 142 -7.17 -13.50 -9.96
N LYS A 143 -7.66 -13.37 -8.71
CA LYS A 143 -9.06 -13.67 -8.38
C LYS A 143 -10.05 -12.65 -8.97
N TYR A 144 -9.63 -11.39 -9.15
CA TYR A 144 -10.52 -10.29 -9.58
C TYR A 144 -10.06 -9.57 -10.86
N PRO A 145 -9.83 -10.29 -11.98
CA PRO A 145 -9.20 -9.71 -13.17
C PRO A 145 -10.03 -8.57 -13.77
N ALA A 146 -11.36 -8.67 -13.79
CA ALA A 146 -12.23 -7.62 -14.33
C ALA A 146 -12.24 -6.35 -13.47
N GLN A 147 -12.21 -6.50 -12.14
CA GLN A 147 -12.15 -5.39 -11.19
C GLN A 147 -10.79 -4.70 -11.25
N ILE A 148 -9.69 -5.47 -11.37
CA ILE A 148 -8.34 -4.93 -11.54
C ILE A 148 -8.29 -4.02 -12.77
N VAL A 149 -8.81 -4.46 -13.93
CA VAL A 149 -8.87 -3.62 -15.15
C VAL A 149 -9.62 -2.30 -14.90
N LYS A 150 -10.74 -2.35 -14.17
CA LYS A 150 -11.50 -1.14 -13.82
C LYS A 150 -10.73 -0.21 -12.88
N ILE A 151 -10.00 -0.76 -11.92
CA ILE A 151 -9.11 0.01 -11.03
C ILE A 151 -8.01 0.67 -11.85
N THR A 152 -7.36 -0.07 -12.76
CA THR A 152 -6.33 0.46 -13.64
C THR A 152 -6.85 1.62 -14.48
N HIS A 153 -8.03 1.47 -15.10
CA HIS A 153 -8.65 2.57 -15.85
C HIS A 153 -9.01 3.76 -14.94
N ALA A 154 -9.52 3.51 -13.74
CA ALA A 154 -9.83 4.59 -12.79
C ALA A 154 -8.58 5.35 -12.34
N LEU A 155 -7.43 4.67 -12.23
CA LEU A 155 -6.14 5.32 -11.97
C LEU A 155 -5.69 6.15 -13.17
N TRP A 156 -5.75 5.63 -14.40
CA TRP A 156 -5.39 6.40 -15.60
C TRP A 156 -6.32 7.57 -15.90
N ASP A 157 -7.59 7.51 -15.51
CA ASP A 157 -8.52 8.63 -15.62
C ASP A 157 -8.07 9.86 -14.81
N ILE A 158 -7.34 9.64 -13.70
CA ILE A 158 -6.93 10.70 -12.76
C ILE A 158 -5.41 10.95 -12.71
N LEU A 159 -4.61 9.96 -13.12
CA LEU A 159 -3.15 9.99 -13.25
C LEU A 159 -2.77 9.30 -14.58
N PRO A 160 -2.99 9.95 -15.74
CA PRO A 160 -2.72 9.37 -17.05
C PRO A 160 -1.28 8.88 -17.28
N SER A 161 -0.29 9.46 -16.61
CA SER A 161 1.13 9.09 -16.74
C SER A 161 1.53 7.90 -15.87
N ALA A 162 0.64 7.43 -14.98
CA ALA A 162 0.99 6.43 -13.98
C ALA A 162 1.45 5.09 -14.57
N ASP A 163 2.60 4.59 -14.11
CA ASP A 163 3.04 3.21 -14.32
C ASP A 163 2.28 2.29 -13.35
N VAL A 164 1.23 1.63 -13.84
CA VAL A 164 0.37 0.75 -13.03
C VAL A 164 0.85 -0.70 -13.13
N ARG A 165 1.23 -1.28 -11.99
CA ARG A 165 1.66 -2.67 -11.86
C ARG A 165 0.69 -3.47 -11.00
N VAL A 166 0.41 -4.69 -11.39
CA VAL A 166 -0.47 -5.61 -10.63
C VAL A 166 0.41 -6.65 -9.95
N VAL A 167 0.27 -6.78 -8.63
CA VAL A 167 1.04 -7.72 -7.82
C VAL A 167 0.07 -8.68 -7.14
N GLY A 168 0.17 -9.96 -7.53
CA GLY A 168 -0.67 -11.02 -6.98
C GLY A 168 -0.11 -11.60 -5.69
N TYR A 169 -0.97 -11.76 -4.68
CA TYR A 169 -0.60 -12.36 -3.40
C TYR A 169 -1.50 -13.56 -3.07
N VAL A 170 -0.99 -14.51 -2.27
CA VAL A 170 -1.72 -15.72 -1.89
C VAL A 170 -2.70 -15.38 -0.77
N ASP A 171 -3.99 -15.50 -1.06
CA ASP A 171 -5.01 -15.37 -0.03
C ASP A 171 -4.97 -16.55 0.95
N VAL A 172 -4.70 -16.23 2.20
CA VAL A 172 -4.61 -17.20 3.30
C VAL A 172 -5.94 -17.45 4.01
N GLY A 173 -6.98 -16.67 3.68
CA GLY A 173 -8.37 -16.89 4.09
C GLY A 173 -8.63 -16.86 5.59
N ARG A 174 -7.68 -16.34 6.40
CA ARG A 174 -7.78 -16.30 7.87
C ARG A 174 -7.19 -15.02 8.41
N ALA A 175 -7.98 -14.28 9.18
CA ALA A 175 -7.52 -13.12 9.92
C ALA A 175 -6.35 -13.47 10.85
N ASP A 176 -5.33 -12.61 10.91
CA ASP A 176 -4.24 -12.74 11.86
C ASP A 176 -4.81 -12.59 13.29
N PRO A 177 -4.75 -13.63 14.13
CA PRO A 177 -5.37 -13.63 15.45
C PRO A 177 -4.75 -12.60 16.39
N VAL A 178 -3.53 -12.12 16.10
CA VAL A 178 -2.80 -11.13 16.91
C VAL A 178 -3.35 -9.72 16.72
N LEU A 179 -4.03 -9.46 15.59
CA LEU A 179 -4.46 -8.11 15.18
C LEU A 179 -5.97 -7.90 15.34
N ARG A 180 -6.56 -8.40 16.43
CA ARG A 180 -8.00 -8.21 16.73
C ARG A 180 -8.36 -6.75 17.06
N ASN A 181 -7.38 -5.94 17.46
CA ASN A 181 -7.52 -4.48 17.59
C ASN A 181 -6.63 -3.82 16.53
N SER A 182 -7.22 -3.05 15.60
CA SER A 182 -6.52 -2.24 14.59
C SER A 182 -5.42 -1.35 15.15
N ASP A 183 -5.62 -0.92 16.38
CA ASP A 183 -4.88 0.19 16.96
C ASP A 183 -3.68 -0.30 17.78
N PHE A 184 -3.50 -1.62 17.91
CA PHE A 184 -2.44 -2.18 18.75
C PHE A 184 -1.81 -3.42 18.09
N ILE A 185 -0.63 -3.21 17.51
CA ILE A 185 0.34 -4.29 17.31
C ILE A 185 1.05 -4.42 18.66
N ASP A 186 0.78 -5.47 19.42
CA ASP A 186 1.51 -5.71 20.67
C ASP A 186 2.98 -6.04 20.32
N PRO A 187 3.95 -5.18 20.68
CA PRO A 187 5.35 -5.40 20.36
C PRO A 187 5.94 -6.60 21.13
N ASP A 188 5.30 -7.05 22.22
CA ASP A 188 5.76 -8.15 23.08
C ASP A 188 5.16 -9.51 22.70
N VAL A 189 4.17 -9.55 21.79
CA VAL A 189 3.67 -10.80 21.21
C VAL A 189 4.66 -11.26 20.15
N GLY A 190 5.57 -12.14 20.57
CA GLY A 190 6.73 -12.63 19.82
C GLY A 190 6.45 -13.36 18.50
N ASP A 191 5.19 -13.50 18.09
CA ASP A 191 4.80 -14.13 16.84
C ASP A 191 3.85 -13.19 16.10
N ILE A 192 4.27 -12.66 14.95
CA ILE A 192 3.42 -11.82 14.08
C ILE A 192 2.49 -12.73 13.26
N GLY A 193 1.98 -13.79 13.91
CA GLY A 193 1.03 -14.85 13.52
C GLY A 193 1.19 -15.45 12.13
N GLN A 194 1.15 -14.61 11.12
CA GLN A 194 1.18 -14.91 9.70
C GLN A 194 1.73 -13.68 8.95
N LEU A 195 2.82 -13.81 8.19
CA LEU A 195 3.39 -12.67 7.44
C LEU A 195 2.62 -12.40 6.15
N GLU A 196 1.94 -13.42 5.64
CA GLU A 196 1.11 -13.34 4.46
C GLU A 196 -0.07 -12.36 4.62
N GLY A 197 -0.52 -11.82 3.50
CA GLY A 197 -1.58 -10.81 3.49
C GLY A 197 -1.16 -9.47 4.11
N LYS A 198 0.14 -9.17 4.09
CA LYS A 198 0.69 -7.88 4.53
C LYS A 198 1.52 -7.25 3.41
N VAL A 199 1.27 -5.97 3.16
CA VAL A 199 2.07 -5.12 2.26
C VAL A 199 2.65 -4.00 3.10
N VAL A 200 3.95 -3.77 2.97
CA VAL A 200 4.68 -2.76 3.74
C VAL A 200 5.42 -1.83 2.80
N ALA A 201 5.30 -0.52 3.01
CA ALA A 201 6.11 0.51 2.39
C ALA A 201 6.99 1.17 3.47
N ASP A 202 8.29 1.17 3.22
CA ASP A 202 9.30 1.75 4.12
C ASP A 202 10.00 2.92 3.43
N TYR A 203 9.83 4.12 3.98
CA TYR A 203 10.47 5.34 3.49
C TYR A 203 11.68 5.70 4.36
N GLN A 204 12.81 5.93 3.69
CA GLN A 204 14.07 6.30 4.29
C GLN A 204 14.59 7.58 3.63
N PRO A 205 14.56 8.74 4.32
CA PRO A 205 14.89 10.04 3.73
C PRO A 205 16.39 10.28 3.52
N ARG A 206 17.23 9.46 4.16
CA ARG A 206 18.70 9.58 4.13
C ARG A 206 19.34 8.21 4.02
N VAL A 207 19.53 7.76 2.79
CA VAL A 207 20.21 6.52 2.45
C VAL A 207 21.39 6.79 1.54
N ARG A 208 22.39 5.92 1.62
CA ARG A 208 23.46 5.90 0.63
C ARG A 208 22.95 5.14 -0.60
N LEU A 209 22.83 5.86 -1.72
CA LEU A 209 22.38 5.32 -2.99
C LEU A 209 23.44 4.43 -3.62
N GLN A 210 23.05 3.66 -4.64
CA GLN A 210 23.97 2.76 -5.35
C GLN A 210 25.16 3.49 -5.98
N ASP A 211 24.98 4.75 -6.39
CA ASP A 211 26.03 5.60 -6.94
C ASP A 211 26.90 6.29 -5.87
N GLY A 212 26.62 6.02 -4.59
CA GLY A 212 27.35 6.55 -3.45
C GLY A 212 26.85 7.90 -2.94
N ARG A 213 25.92 8.58 -3.64
CA ARG A 213 25.30 9.83 -3.18
C ARG A 213 24.35 9.56 -2.01
N VAL A 214 24.01 10.63 -1.29
CA VAL A 214 22.94 10.58 -0.29
C VAL A 214 21.63 10.94 -0.99
N GLY A 215 20.60 10.16 -0.70
CA GLY A 215 19.27 10.39 -1.24
C GLY A 215 18.20 9.86 -0.32
N SER A 216 17.00 9.76 -0.86
CA SER A 216 15.87 9.09 -0.23
C SER A 216 15.54 7.81 -0.98
N ALA A 217 14.91 6.86 -0.28
CA ALA A 217 14.42 5.64 -0.87
C ALA A 217 13.08 5.23 -0.28
N VAL A 218 12.27 4.57 -1.11
CA VAL A 218 11.13 3.77 -0.68
C VAL A 218 11.35 2.34 -1.11
N ASP A 219 11.21 1.41 -0.16
CA ASP A 219 11.09 -0.02 -0.44
C ASP A 219 9.65 -0.47 -0.21
N VAL A 220 9.12 -1.28 -1.12
CA VAL A 220 7.80 -1.93 -0.98
C VAL A 220 7.99 -3.43 -0.91
N TRP A 221 7.37 -4.04 0.09
CA TRP A 221 7.47 -5.45 0.42
C TRP A 221 6.09 -6.08 0.52
N ILE A 222 6.02 -7.37 0.26
CA ILE A 222 4.84 -8.19 0.52
C ILE A 222 5.25 -9.45 1.27
N GLY A 223 4.45 -9.87 2.23
CA GLY A 223 4.80 -11.01 3.11
C GLY A 223 4.93 -12.36 2.41
N ASP A 224 4.49 -12.46 1.16
CA ASP A 224 4.52 -13.70 0.37
C ASP A 224 5.77 -13.81 -0.52
N MET A 225 6.64 -12.78 -0.53
CA MET A 225 7.80 -12.71 -1.43
C MET A 225 9.05 -12.31 -0.65
N GLU A 226 10.12 -13.12 -0.76
CA GLU A 226 11.42 -12.80 -0.14
C GLU A 226 12.09 -11.57 -0.78
N GLU A 227 11.77 -11.30 -2.04
CA GLU A 227 12.24 -10.13 -2.76
C GLU A 227 11.29 -8.95 -2.59
N ARG A 228 11.88 -7.76 -2.49
CA ARG A 228 11.14 -6.50 -2.55
C ARG A 228 10.39 -6.37 -3.87
N VAL A 229 9.15 -5.88 -3.78
CA VAL A 229 8.31 -5.55 -4.93
C VAL A 229 8.85 -4.33 -5.67
N LEU A 230 9.33 -3.35 -4.91
CA LEU A 230 9.92 -2.13 -5.44
C LEU A 230 11.06 -1.66 -4.53
N ARG A 231 12.08 -1.10 -5.16
CA ARG A 231 12.91 -0.04 -4.58
C ARG A 231 12.93 1.14 -5.53
N LYS A 232 12.52 2.30 -5.04
CA LYS A 232 12.64 3.58 -5.76
C LYS A 232 13.57 4.48 -4.95
N GLU A 233 14.51 5.10 -5.65
CA GLU A 233 15.50 6.00 -5.08
C GLU A 233 15.37 7.36 -5.74
N TRP A 234 15.53 8.42 -4.95
CA TRP A 234 15.66 9.79 -5.43
C TRP A 234 16.94 10.38 -4.86
N VAL A 235 17.73 10.98 -5.74
CA VAL A 235 18.89 11.75 -5.32
C VAL A 235 18.37 12.95 -4.55
N SER A 236 18.94 13.22 -3.38
CA SER A 236 18.71 14.53 -2.76
C SER A 236 19.34 15.54 -3.71
N GLU A 237 18.50 16.29 -4.44
CA GLU A 237 18.99 17.57 -4.92
C GLU A 237 19.51 18.29 -3.67
N GLU A 238 20.74 18.79 -3.73
CA GLU A 238 21.18 19.73 -2.72
C GLU A 238 20.07 20.78 -2.70
N PHE A 239 19.32 20.85 -1.59
CA PHE A 239 18.56 22.03 -1.23
C PHE A 239 19.62 23.13 -1.11
N PHE A 240 20.11 23.62 -2.25
CA PHE A 240 20.93 24.79 -2.34
C PHE A 240 20.08 25.86 -1.70
N GLY A 241 20.54 26.33 -0.54
CA GLY A 241 19.88 27.37 0.19
C GLY A 241 19.56 28.53 -0.75
N LEU A 242 18.27 28.73 -1.01
CA LEU A 242 17.72 30.06 -0.84
C LEU A 242 17.82 30.28 0.68
N GLY A 243 18.90 30.84 1.23
CA GLY A 243 19.47 32.10 0.79
C GLY A 243 18.56 33.19 1.36
N ASP A 244 18.70 33.39 2.68
CA ASP A 244 18.19 34.46 3.56
C ASP A 244 16.76 34.98 3.42
#